data_AF-A0A9E1R5B2-F1
#
_entry.id   AF-A0A9E1R5B2-F1
#
_cell.length_a   1.000
_cell.length_b   1.000
_cell.length_c   1.000
_cell.angle_alpha   90.00
_cell.angle_beta   90.00
_cell.angle_gamma   90.00
#
_symmetry.space_group_name_H-M   'P 1'
#
loop_
_entity.id
_entity.type
_entity.pdbx_description
1 polymer ?
#
loop_
_entity_poly.entity_id
_entity_poly.type
_entity_poly.pdbx_seq_one_letter_code
_entity_poly.pdbx_strand_id
1 'polypeptide(L)'
;MNQTQIQANRLIDGSTPMNSNQILEKLIELGIDCTTIDHPPMFSVSDSKSLRATPEGQGDLKNLFLKNKKGQMWLVSCHEDQMVDLKEL
;
A
#
# COMPACT_ATOMS: atom_id res chain seq x y z
N MET A 1 -11.83 28.70 -10.93
CA MET A 1 -11.74 27.60 -9.95
C MET A 1 -12.21 26.33 -10.67
N ASN A 2 -11.30 25.66 -11.40
CA ASN A 2 -11.67 24.47 -12.15
C ASN A 2 -11.68 23.26 -11.20
N GLN A 3 -12.88 22.78 -10.92
CA GLN A 3 -13.09 21.49 -10.30
C GLN A 3 -12.64 20.43 -11.29
N THR A 4 -11.48 19.82 -11.06
CA THR A 4 -11.08 18.60 -11.77
C THR A 4 -12.08 17.51 -11.39
N GLN A 5 -13.01 17.21 -12.30
CA GLN A 5 -13.87 16.03 -12.18
C GLN A 5 -12.95 14.80 -12.15
N ILE A 6 -12.81 14.18 -10.99
CA ILE A 6 -12.16 12.88 -10.87
C ILE A 6 -13.11 11.87 -11.53
N GLN A 7 -12.81 11.49 -12.78
CA GLN A 7 -13.45 10.33 -13.40
C GLN A 7 -13.07 9.08 -12.59
N ALA A 8 -14.06 8.29 -12.20
CA ALA A 8 -13.83 7.01 -11.53
C ALA A 8 -12.88 6.14 -12.39
N ASN A 9 -11.85 5.56 -11.75
CA ASN A 9 -10.82 4.69 -12.36
C ASN A 9 -9.78 5.38 -13.27
N ARG A 10 -9.42 6.65 -13.01
CA ARG A 10 -8.27 7.30 -13.64
C ARG A 10 -7.32 7.90 -12.59
N LEU A 11 -6.02 7.80 -12.84
CA LEU A 11 -4.99 8.50 -12.06
C LEU A 11 -4.94 9.99 -12.45
N ILE A 12 -4.22 10.79 -11.65
CA ILE A 12 -4.11 12.25 -11.86
C ILE A 12 -3.50 12.60 -13.23
N ASP A 13 -2.66 11.72 -13.77
CA ASP A 13 -2.04 11.85 -15.10
C ASP A 13 -2.94 11.36 -16.26
N GLY A 14 -4.16 10.90 -15.96
CA GLY A 14 -5.12 10.39 -16.94
C GLY A 14 -4.95 8.92 -17.32
N SER A 15 -3.95 8.22 -16.75
CA SER A 15 -3.74 6.80 -16.98
C SER A 15 -4.71 5.91 -16.18
N THR A 16 -4.81 4.63 -16.55
CA THR A 16 -5.52 3.61 -15.79
C THR A 16 -4.67 3.09 -14.63
N PRO A 17 -5.23 2.92 -13.42
CA PRO A 17 -4.54 2.20 -12.35
C PRO A 17 -4.12 0.80 -12.82
N MET A 18 -2.91 0.39 -12.46
CA MET A 18 -2.43 -0.97 -12.71
C MET A 18 -3.18 -1.96 -11.82
N ASN A 19 -3.54 -3.13 -12.36
CA ASN A 19 -3.98 -4.27 -11.55
C ASN A 19 -2.77 -5.03 -10.99
N SER A 20 -3.02 -6.00 -10.09
CA SER A 20 -1.97 -6.77 -9.43
C SER A 20 -1.01 -7.46 -10.41
N ASN A 21 -1.52 -8.09 -11.47
CA ASN A 21 -0.68 -8.80 -12.45
C ASN A 21 0.26 -7.84 -13.18
N GLN A 22 -0.25 -6.67 -13.58
CA GLN A 22 0.57 -5.64 -14.25
C GLN A 22 1.69 -5.13 -13.35
N ILE A 23 1.45 -5.01 -12.03
CA ILE A 23 2.48 -4.61 -11.08
C ILE A 23 3.54 -5.71 -10.92
N LEU A 24 3.13 -6.97 -10.77
CA LEU A 24 4.04 -8.10 -10.62
C LEU A 24 4.92 -8.29 -11.87
N GLU A 25 4.34 -8.19 -13.07
CA GLU A 25 5.08 -8.19 -14.32
C GLU A 25 6.10 -7.05 -14.37
N LYS A 26 5.71 -5.85 -13.90
CA LYS A 26 6.62 -4.70 -13.88
C LYS A 26 7.81 -4.89 -12.95
N LEU A 27 7.61 -5.55 -11.81
CA LEU A 27 8.70 -5.89 -10.89
C LEU A 27 9.71 -6.85 -11.54
N ILE A 28 9.21 -7.86 -12.28
CA ILE A 28 10.04 -8.81 -13.04
C ILE A 28 10.84 -8.07 -14.12
N GLU A 29 10.22 -7.18 -14.89
CA GLU A 29 10.90 -6.37 -15.90
C GLU A 29 12.03 -5.51 -15.31
N LEU A 30 11.86 -5.02 -14.08
CA LEU A 30 12.84 -4.23 -13.36
C LEU A 30 13.95 -5.08 -12.71
N GLY A 31 13.85 -6.41 -12.77
CA GLY A 31 14.79 -7.34 -12.13
C GLY A 31 14.68 -7.34 -10.61
N ILE A 32 13.51 -7.03 -10.05
CA ILE A 32 13.26 -7.03 -8.60
C ILE A 32 12.68 -8.39 -8.22
N ASP A 33 13.44 -9.17 -7.46
CA ASP A 33 12.97 -10.45 -6.94
C ASP A 33 11.86 -10.25 -5.91
N CYS A 34 10.69 -10.83 -6.17
CA CYS A 34 9.54 -10.80 -5.28
C CYS A 34 8.90 -12.19 -5.14
N THR A 35 8.51 -12.55 -3.92
CA THR A 35 7.72 -13.76 -3.65
C THR A 35 6.30 -13.35 -3.25
N THR A 36 5.30 -13.88 -3.95
CA THR A 36 3.88 -13.66 -3.65
C THR A 36 3.28 -14.90 -3.01
N ILE A 37 2.58 -14.73 -1.89
CA ILE A 37 1.86 -15.80 -1.20
C ILE A 37 0.37 -15.50 -1.27
N ASP A 38 -0.38 -16.30 -2.03
CA ASP A 38 -1.84 -16.19 -2.08
C ASP A 38 -2.45 -16.74 -0.79
N HIS A 39 -3.41 -16.00 -0.24
CA HIS A 39 -4.10 -16.37 0.98
C HIS A 39 -5.56 -15.91 0.97
N PRO A 40 -6.45 -16.56 1.74
CA PRO A 40 -7.82 -16.07 1.90
C PRO A 40 -7.85 -14.70 2.59
N PRO A 41 -8.88 -13.87 2.37
CA PRO A 41 -9.05 -12.61 3.08
C PRO A 41 -9.06 -12.81 4.59
N MET A 42 -8.30 -11.99 5.30
CA MET A 42 -8.11 -12.06 6.74
C MET A 42 -8.96 -10.97 7.42
N PHE A 43 -9.74 -11.35 8.43
CA PHE A 43 -10.62 -10.41 9.14
C PHE A 43 -10.30 -10.29 10.63
N SER A 44 -9.57 -11.24 11.20
CA SER A 44 -9.17 -11.22 12.60
C SER A 44 -7.68 -10.98 12.77
N VAL A 45 -7.30 -10.39 13.90
CA VAL A 45 -5.90 -10.16 14.28
C VAL A 45 -5.15 -11.48 14.43
N SER A 46 -5.80 -12.53 14.94
CA SER A 46 -5.21 -13.86 15.06
C SER A 46 -4.89 -14.48 13.71
N ASP A 47 -5.79 -14.31 12.74
CA ASP A 47 -5.57 -14.82 11.39
C ASP A 47 -4.36 -14.10 10.77
N SER A 48 -4.35 -12.76 10.75
CA SER A 48 -3.24 -11.97 10.20
C SER A 48 -1.87 -12.31 10.80
N LYS A 49 -1.81 -12.66 12.09
CA LYS A 49 -0.57 -13.08 12.75
C LYS A 49 -0.12 -14.49 12.37
N SER A 50 -1.05 -15.40 12.06
CA SER A 50 -0.75 -16.80 11.74
C SER A 50 -0.13 -16.99 10.35
N LEU A 51 -0.37 -16.05 9.43
CA LEU A 51 0.09 -16.11 8.05
C LEU A 51 1.32 -15.23 7.79
N ARG A 52 1.99 -14.77 8.86
CA ARG A 52 3.22 -13.99 8.75
C ARG A 52 4.27 -14.80 8.00
N ALA A 53 4.67 -14.30 6.84
CA ALA A 53 5.64 -14.95 5.95
C ALA A 53 7.04 -15.08 6.57
N THR A 54 7.32 -14.30 7.62
CA THR A 54 8.57 -14.38 8.38
C THR A 54 8.28 -14.49 9.88
N PRO A 55 8.74 -15.56 10.55
CA PRO A 55 8.68 -15.69 12.01
C PRO A 55 9.37 -14.54 12.76
N GLU A 56 10.24 -13.80 12.07
CA GLU A 56 11.00 -12.67 12.60
C GLU A 56 10.45 -11.28 12.24
N GLY A 57 9.27 -11.18 11.61
CA GLY A 57 8.57 -9.90 11.41
C GLY A 57 9.25 -8.89 10.48
N GLN A 58 10.25 -9.29 9.70
CA GLN A 58 11.05 -8.38 8.87
C GLN A 58 10.32 -7.90 7.59
N GLY A 59 9.11 -8.40 7.29
CA GLY A 59 8.40 -8.11 6.04
C GLY A 59 7.02 -7.45 6.17
N ASP A 60 6.47 -7.30 7.37
CA ASP A 60 5.11 -6.80 7.54
C ASP A 60 5.10 -5.26 7.60
N LEU A 61 4.43 -4.65 6.63
CA LEU A 61 4.30 -3.20 6.50
C LEU A 61 2.84 -2.78 6.69
N LYS A 62 2.64 -1.61 7.28
CA LYS A 62 1.38 -0.88 7.19
C LYS A 62 1.58 0.40 6.40
N ASN A 63 0.54 0.77 5.67
CA ASN A 63 0.52 1.95 4.83
C ASN A 63 -0.54 2.92 5.35
N LEU A 64 -0.14 4.16 5.64
CA LEU A 64 -1.05 5.23 6.04
C LEU A 64 -1.20 6.20 4.88
N PHE A 65 -2.41 6.30 4.34
CA PHE A 65 -2.75 7.28 3.31
C PHE A 65 -3.38 8.51 3.97
N LEU A 66 -2.62 9.59 4.06
CA LEU A 66 -2.93 10.75 4.88
C LEU A 66 -3.15 12.01 4.03
N LYS A 67 -3.88 12.97 4.59
CA LYS A 67 -4.09 14.30 4.00
C LYS A 67 -3.86 15.37 5.06
N ASN A 68 -3.02 16.35 4.76
CA ASN A 68 -2.79 17.47 5.68
C ASN A 68 -3.86 18.57 5.55
N LYS A 69 -3.83 19.57 6.45
CA LYS A 69 -4.77 20.69 6.44
C LYS A 69 -4.71 21.55 5.16
N LYS A 70 -3.56 21.59 4.49
CA LYS A 70 -3.37 22.29 3.20
C LYS A 70 -3.86 21.46 2.01
N GLY A 71 -4.35 20.25 2.25
CA GLY A 71 -4.88 19.35 1.23
C GLY A 71 -3.83 18.51 0.51
N GLN A 72 -2.58 18.53 0.94
CA GLN A 72 -1.53 17.68 0.38
C GLN A 72 -1.70 16.23 0.86
N MET A 73 -1.53 15.29 -0.06
CA MET A 73 -1.64 13.85 0.18
C MET A 73 -0.27 13.25 0.51
N TRP A 74 -0.25 12.29 1.43
CA TRP A 74 0.95 11.58 1.88
C TRP A 74 0.69 10.07 1.89
N LEU A 75 1.71 9.29 1.53
CA LEU A 75 1.75 7.85 1.73
C LEU A 75 2.92 7.54 2.65
N VAL A 76 2.64 6.92 3.80
CA VAL A 76 3.64 6.55 4.79
C VAL A 76 3.67 5.04 4.90
N SER A 77 4.80 4.44 4.52
CA SER A 77 5.06 3.01 4.64
C SER A 77 6.02 2.78 5.80
N CYS A 78 5.63 1.94 6.75
CA CYS A 78 6.44 1.63 7.93
C CYS A 78 6.16 0.19 8.38
N HIS A 79 7.00 -0.36 9.27
CA HIS A 79 6.74 -1.66 9.88
C HIS A 79 5.37 -1.69 10.57
N GLU A 80 4.69 -2.84 10.51
CA GLU A 80 3.35 -3.03 11.09
C GLU A 80 3.30 -2.56 12.56
N ASP A 81 4.30 -2.91 13.36
CA ASP A 81 4.38 -2.61 14.78
C ASP A 81 4.94 -1.21 15.12
N GLN A 82 5.40 -0.44 14.11
CA GLN A 82 5.96 0.89 14.33
C GLN A 82 4.88 1.85 14.87
N MET A 83 5.14 2.46 16.03
CA MET A 83 4.32 3.56 16.53
C MET A 83 4.57 4.81 15.68
N VAL A 84 3.50 5.39 15.13
CA VAL A 84 3.55 6.61 14.31
C VAL A 84 2.74 7.69 15.02
N ASP A 85 3.40 8.76 15.47
CA ASP A 85 2.73 9.93 16.02
C ASP A 85 2.27 10.84 14.86
N LEU A 86 0.97 10.84 14.59
CA LEU A 86 0.38 11.62 13.50
C LEU A 86 0.40 13.14 13.74
N LYS A 87 0.67 13.61 14.96
CA LYS A 87 0.74 15.04 15.27
C LYS A 87 2.12 15.64 14.99
N GLU A 88 3.15 14.81 15.13
CA GLU A 88 4.56 15.18 14.92
C GLU A 88 5.05 14.86 13.50
N LEU A 89 4.19 14.24 12.66
CA LEU A 89 4.46 13.87 11.28
C LEU A 89 4.13 14.99 10.28
#